data_AF-A0A662YM27-F1
#
_entry.id   AF-A0A662YM27-F1
#
_cell.length_a   1.000
_cell.length_b   1.000
_cell.length_c   1.000
_cell.angle_alpha   90.00
_cell.angle_beta   90.00
_cell.angle_gamma   90.00
#
_symmetry.space_group_name_H-M   'P 1'
#
loop_
_entity.id
_entity.type
_entity.pdbx_description
1 polymer ?
#
loop_
_entity_poly.entity_id
_entity_poly.type
_entity_poly.pdbx_seq_one_letter_code
_entity_poly.pdbx_strand_id
1 'polypeptide(L)'
;MVDSDDSGPSDNFSMDPQLERQVETIRNLVDSYMAIVNKCIRDLMPKTIMHLMISNVKEFINAELLAQLYSTEDQSVLMDESAEQAQRRDEVLRTHHALKEALAIIGDISTTTISTPLPPPVDNSWQGGRSRRPPPSPTRPTVIRPGDSSLFD
;
A
#
# COMPACT_ATOMS: atom_id res chain seq x y z
N MET A 1 94.47 -7.63 17.63
CA MET A 1 94.69 -7.46 19.08
C MET A 1 93.43 -6.83 19.63
N VAL A 2 92.66 -7.67 20.34
CA VAL A 2 91.60 -7.35 21.32
C VAL A 2 90.36 -6.58 20.81
N ASP A 3 89.37 -7.41 20.46
CA ASP A 3 87.94 -7.30 20.75
C ASP A 3 87.58 -6.39 21.95
N SER A 4 86.64 -5.47 21.77
CA SER A 4 85.89 -4.85 22.88
C SER A 4 84.49 -4.52 22.38
N ASP A 5 83.69 -5.58 22.40
CA ASP A 5 82.24 -5.64 22.58
C ASP A 5 81.71 -4.47 23.45
N ASP A 6 81.22 -3.40 22.82
CA ASP A 6 80.28 -2.46 23.44
C ASP A 6 78.87 -2.99 23.20
N SER A 7 78.57 -4.11 23.85
CA SER A 7 77.22 -4.48 24.21
C SER A 7 76.75 -3.51 25.29
N GLY A 8 76.43 -2.28 24.87
CA GLY A 8 75.50 -1.43 25.61
C GLY A 8 74.26 -2.27 25.93
N PRO A 9 73.67 -2.14 27.12
CA PRO A 9 72.68 -3.08 27.65
C PRO A 9 71.51 -3.15 26.67
N SER A 10 71.56 -4.15 25.81
CA SER A 10 70.55 -4.47 24.83
C SER A 10 69.31 -4.80 25.63
N ASP A 11 68.42 -3.82 25.67
CA ASP A 11 66.99 -3.96 25.93
C ASP A 11 66.69 -4.89 27.11
N ASN A 12 67.28 -4.57 28.26
CA ASN A 12 66.84 -5.09 29.56
C ASN A 12 65.50 -4.45 29.97
N PHE A 13 64.50 -4.38 29.07
CA PHE A 13 63.13 -4.75 29.49
C PHE A 13 63.16 -6.25 29.77
N SER A 14 63.95 -6.64 30.78
CA SER A 14 63.78 -7.90 31.47
C SER A 14 62.29 -8.01 31.68
N MET A 15 61.67 -9.00 31.06
CA MET A 15 60.25 -9.29 31.20
C MET A 15 60.00 -9.48 32.69
N ASP A 16 59.67 -8.38 33.36
CA ASP A 16 59.37 -8.38 34.78
C ASP A 16 58.00 -9.03 34.88
N PRO A 17 57.88 -10.22 35.46
CA PRO A 17 56.60 -10.92 35.57
C PRO A 17 55.55 -10.06 36.28
N GLN A 18 55.98 -9.09 37.09
CA GLN A 18 55.08 -8.11 37.71
C GLN A 18 54.55 -7.09 36.71
N LEU A 19 55.39 -6.56 35.82
CA LEU A 19 54.98 -5.62 34.77
C LEU A 19 54.02 -6.30 33.78
N GLU A 20 54.30 -7.53 33.36
CA GLU A 20 53.39 -8.29 32.49
C GLU A 20 52.00 -8.45 33.10
N ARG A 21 51.94 -8.82 34.40
CA ARG A 21 50.67 -8.95 35.14
C ARG A 21 49.93 -7.62 35.27
N GLN A 22 50.65 -6.51 35.49
CA GLN A 22 50.06 -5.18 35.56
C GLN A 22 49.50 -4.75 34.21
N VAL A 23 50.24 -4.95 33.12
CA VAL A 23 49.78 -4.63 31.77
C VAL A 23 48.53 -5.44 31.43
N GLU A 24 48.49 -6.72 31.79
CA GLU A 24 47.30 -7.55 31.57
C GLU A 24 46.10 -7.08 32.40
N THR A 25 46.33 -6.64 33.65
CA THR A 25 45.28 -6.03 34.48
C THR A 25 44.74 -4.76 33.82
N ILE A 26 45.61 -3.91 33.27
CA ILE A 26 45.23 -2.67 32.59
C ILE A 26 44.41 -2.99 31.33
N ARG A 27 44.83 -3.97 30.50
CA ARG A 27 44.07 -4.38 29.31
C ARG A 27 42.65 -4.80 29.67
N ASN A 28 42.51 -5.68 30.68
CA ASN A 28 41.19 -6.15 31.13
C ASN A 28 40.30 -5.00 31.62
N LEU A 29 40.87 -4.01 32.31
CA LEU A 29 40.14 -2.81 32.74
C LEU A 29 39.71 -1.93 31.56
N VAL A 30 40.59 -1.74 30.58
CA VAL A 30 40.29 -0.96 29.36
C VAL A 30 39.21 -1.66 28.54
N ASP A 31 39.30 -2.98 28.35
CA ASP A 31 38.32 -3.77 27.60
C ASP A 31 36.95 -3.70 28.27
N SER A 32 36.90 -3.84 29.60
CA SER A 32 35.68 -3.69 30.38
C SER A 32 35.07 -2.28 30.25
N TYR A 33 35.90 -1.23 30.35
CA TYR A 33 35.45 0.15 30.17
C TYR A 33 34.91 0.39 28.75
N MET A 34 35.63 -0.05 27.72
CA MET A 34 35.21 0.11 26.33
C MET A 34 33.94 -0.70 26.04
N ALA A 35 33.73 -1.85 26.67
CA ALA A 35 32.48 -2.60 26.56
C ALA A 35 31.28 -1.81 27.10
N ILE A 36 31.44 -1.13 28.25
CA ILE A 36 30.41 -0.25 28.82
C ILE A 36 30.15 0.95 27.90
N VAL A 37 31.21 1.64 27.45
CA VAL A 37 31.10 2.80 26.55
C VAL A 37 30.38 2.40 25.26
N ASN A 38 30.77 1.29 24.63
CA ASN A 38 30.13 0.81 23.41
C ASN A 38 28.66 0.42 23.63
N LYS A 39 28.32 -0.10 24.82
CA LYS A 39 26.92 -0.36 25.19
C LYS A 39 26.14 0.94 25.34
N CYS A 40 26.72 1.97 25.96
CA CYS A 40 26.12 3.29 26.06
C CYS A 40 25.93 3.93 24.68
N ILE A 41 26.94 3.91 23.80
CA ILE A 41 26.83 4.48 22.44
C ILE A 41 25.70 3.80 21.66
N ARG A 42 25.64 2.46 21.69
CA ARG A 42 24.58 1.70 20.99
C ARG A 42 23.17 2.01 21.52
N ASP A 43 23.03 2.39 22.78
CA ASP A 43 21.73 2.73 23.38
C ASP A 43 21.37 4.22 23.16
N LEU A 44 22.33 5.12 23.35
CA LEU A 44 22.09 6.56 23.28
C LEU A 44 21.98 7.06 21.84
N MET A 45 22.79 6.56 20.91
CA MET A 45 22.79 7.07 19.53
C MET A 45 21.41 6.95 18.85
N PRO A 46 20.71 5.79 18.90
CA PRO A 46 19.37 5.70 18.37
C PRO A 46 18.37 6.61 19.09
N LYS A 47 18.49 6.78 20.41
CA LYS A 47 17.61 7.68 21.20
C LYS A 47 17.81 9.15 20.81
N THR A 48 19.06 9.56 20.62
CA THR A 48 19.40 10.91 20.17
C THR A 48 18.87 11.17 18.76
N ILE A 49 19.08 10.25 17.83
CA ILE A 49 18.54 10.35 16.47
C ILE A 49 17.02 10.41 16.49
N MET A 50 16.38 9.55 17.27
CA MET A 50 14.93 9.53 17.43
C MET A 50 14.41 10.88 17.92
N HIS A 51 14.98 11.41 19.00
CA HIS A 51 14.49 12.66 19.58
C HIS A 51 14.79 13.88 18.72
N LEU A 52 16.02 14.00 18.20
CA LEU A 52 16.46 15.21 17.49
C LEU A 52 16.07 15.24 16.02
N MET A 53 15.93 14.10 15.36
CA MET A 53 15.58 14.07 13.93
C MET A 53 14.16 13.59 13.74
N ILE A 54 13.84 12.39 14.23
CA ILE A 54 12.55 11.76 13.92
C ILE A 54 11.39 12.52 14.57
N SER A 55 11.46 12.79 15.88
CA SER A 55 10.41 13.53 16.58
C SER A 55 10.27 14.95 16.06
N ASN A 56 11.39 15.65 15.82
CA ASN A 56 11.36 17.01 15.26
C ASN A 56 10.72 17.06 13.86
N VAL A 57 11.09 16.16 12.94
CA VAL A 57 10.47 16.10 11.60
C VAL A 57 9.00 15.73 11.69
N LYS A 58 8.64 14.81 12.59
CA LYS A 58 7.24 14.47 12.86
C LYS A 58 6.45 15.69 13.33
N GLU A 59 6.98 16.47 14.26
CA GLU A 59 6.33 17.68 14.76
C GLU A 59 6.19 18.73 13.66
N PHE A 60 7.25 18.96 12.87
CA PHE A 60 7.22 19.85 11.71
C PHE A 60 6.11 19.50 10.71
N ILE A 61 5.99 18.21 10.33
CA ILE A 61 4.95 17.76 9.40
C ILE A 61 3.55 18.00 9.96
N ASN A 62 3.34 17.79 11.27
CA ASN A 62 2.02 17.91 11.87
C ASN A 62 1.60 19.36 12.17
N ALA A 63 2.54 20.23 12.53
CA ALA A 63 2.24 21.56 13.05
C ALA A 63 2.63 22.71 12.11
N GLU A 64 3.69 22.57 11.31
CA GLU A 64 4.29 23.70 10.58
C GLU A 64 4.16 23.57 9.06
N LEU A 65 4.27 22.36 8.51
CA LEU A 65 4.31 22.12 7.07
C LEU A 65 3.12 22.76 6.33
N LEU A 66 1.91 22.58 6.85
CA LEU A 66 0.71 23.12 6.21
C LEU A 66 0.74 24.65 6.16
N ALA A 67 1.11 25.30 7.26
CA ALA A 67 1.22 26.75 7.32
C ALA A 67 2.26 27.28 6.32
N GLN A 68 3.39 26.58 6.16
CA GLN A 68 4.41 26.95 5.18
C GLN A 68 3.91 26.83 3.74
N LEU A 69 3.24 25.72 3.40
CA LEU A 69 2.66 25.54 2.07
C LEU A 69 1.62 26.62 1.74
N TYR A 70 0.80 27.04 2.71
CA TYR A 70 -0.17 28.12 2.52
C TYR A 70 0.42 29.53 2.53
N SER A 71 1.61 29.73 3.10
CA SER A 71 2.33 31.01 3.02
C SER A 71 3.03 31.25 1.68
N THR A 72 3.07 30.24 0.80
CA THR A 72 3.74 30.34 -0.50
C THR A 72 2.89 31.18 -1.46
N GLU A 73 3.52 32.10 -2.18
CA GLU A 73 2.81 33.02 -3.09
C GLU A 73 2.09 32.28 -4.24
N ASP A 74 2.61 31.12 -4.66
CA ASP A 74 2.06 30.29 -5.75
C ASP A 74 1.10 29.18 -5.27
N GLN A 75 0.34 29.42 -4.20
CA GLN A 75 -0.60 28.42 -3.65
C GLN A 75 -1.61 27.90 -4.69
N SER A 76 -2.11 28.76 -5.59
CA SER A 76 -3.09 28.35 -6.60
C SER A 76 -2.52 27.29 -7.53
N VAL A 77 -1.29 27.49 -8.00
CA VAL A 77 -0.58 26.54 -8.88
C VAL A 77 -0.27 25.25 -8.14
N LEU A 78 0.13 25.33 -6.87
CA LEU A 78 0.36 24.15 -6.03
C LEU A 78 -0.91 23.30 -5.85
N MET A 79 -2.08 23.93 -5.86
CA MET A 79 -3.38 23.27 -5.70
C MET A 79 -4.05 22.89 -7.03
N ASP A 80 -3.38 23.08 -8.17
CA ASP A 80 -3.97 22.76 -9.47
C ASP A 80 -4.23 21.25 -9.62
N GLU A 81 -5.38 20.91 -10.22
CA GLU A 81 -5.69 19.54 -10.57
C GLU A 81 -4.86 19.07 -11.77
N SER A 82 -4.48 17.78 -11.79
CA SER A 82 -3.80 17.22 -12.95
C SER A 82 -4.75 17.13 -14.15
N ALA A 83 -4.22 17.28 -15.37
CA ALA A 83 -5.02 17.21 -16.59
C ALA A 83 -5.77 15.87 -16.74
N GLU A 84 -5.17 14.76 -16.31
CA GLU A 84 -5.82 13.44 -16.30
C GLU A 84 -7.01 13.41 -15.33
N GLN A 85 -6.88 14.03 -14.15
CA GLN A 85 -7.95 14.07 -13.17
C GLN A 85 -9.10 14.99 -13.62
N ALA A 86 -8.77 16.11 -14.25
CA ALA A 86 -9.76 17.00 -14.89
C ALA A 86 -10.54 16.26 -15.98
N GLN A 87 -9.85 15.51 -16.85
CA GLN A 87 -10.50 14.70 -17.89
C GLN A 87 -11.40 13.61 -17.30
N ARG A 88 -10.93 12.91 -16.26
CA ARG A 88 -11.72 11.87 -15.57
C ARG A 88 -12.98 12.46 -14.94
N ARG A 89 -12.86 13.63 -14.29
CA ARG A 89 -14.00 14.38 -13.74
C ARG A 89 -15.01 14.73 -14.84
N ASP A 90 -14.55 15.24 -15.98
CA ASP A 90 -15.42 15.61 -17.09
C ASP A 90 -16.10 14.39 -17.75
N GLU A 91 -15.42 13.24 -17.82
CA GLU A 91 -16.01 12.00 -18.30
C GLU A 91 -17.11 11.48 -17.36
N VAL A 92 -16.88 11.53 -16.04
CA VAL A 92 -17.89 11.17 -15.03
C VAL A 92 -19.10 12.10 -15.12
N LEU A 93 -18.89 13.41 -15.30
CA LEU A 93 -19.98 14.37 -15.47
C LEU A 93 -20.78 14.11 -16.75
N ARG A 94 -20.09 13.82 -17.86
CA ARG A 94 -20.71 13.51 -19.15
C ARG A 94 -21.56 12.23 -19.08
N THR A 95 -21.00 11.17 -18.49
CA THR A 95 -21.72 9.89 -18.32
C THR A 95 -22.91 10.04 -17.38
N HIS A 96 -22.75 10.77 -16.26
CA HIS A 96 -23.85 11.08 -15.35
C HIS A 96 -24.98 11.85 -16.04
N HIS A 97 -24.66 12.84 -16.88
CA HIS A 97 -25.67 13.57 -17.64
C HIS A 97 -26.44 12.66 -18.60
N ALA A 98 -25.73 11.84 -19.37
CA ALA A 98 -26.33 10.88 -20.30
C ALA A 98 -27.24 9.87 -19.58
N LEU A 99 -26.85 9.40 -18.39
CA LEU A 99 -27.69 8.50 -17.58
C LEU A 99 -28.96 9.19 -17.07
N LYS A 100 -28.88 10.46 -16.68
CA LYS A 100 -30.07 11.23 -16.29
C LYS A 100 -31.04 11.41 -17.45
N GLU A 101 -30.54 11.72 -18.63
CA GLU A 101 -31.36 11.81 -19.84
C GLU A 101 -32.02 10.47 -20.18
N ALA A 102 -31.26 9.37 -20.13
CA ALA A 102 -31.80 8.03 -20.36
C ALA A 102 -32.93 7.68 -19.38
N LEU A 103 -32.77 8.01 -18.09
CA LEU A 103 -33.82 7.81 -17.09
C LEU A 103 -35.06 8.67 -17.35
N ALA A 104 -34.88 9.92 -17.78
CA ALA A 104 -36.00 10.78 -18.15
C ALA A 104 -36.80 10.18 -19.33
N ILE A 105 -36.12 9.70 -20.37
CA ILE A 105 -36.76 9.04 -21.52
C ILE A 105 -37.55 7.80 -21.08
N ILE A 106 -37.01 6.97 -20.17
CA ILE A 106 -37.74 5.81 -19.63
C ILE A 106 -39.00 6.26 -18.88
N GLY A 107 -38.88 7.31 -18.06
CA GLY A 107 -40.02 7.90 -17.34
C GLY A 107 -41.12 8.41 -18.28
N ASP A 108 -40.73 9.08 -19.37
CA ASP A 108 -41.64 9.57 -20.39
C ASP A 108 -42.35 8.41 -21.10
N ILE A 109 -41.62 7.35 -21.51
CA ILE A 109 -42.24 6.17 -22.15
C ILE A 109 -43.24 5.50 -21.20
N SER A 110 -42.85 5.28 -19.94
CA SER A 110 -43.68 4.63 -18.92
C SER A 110 -45.01 5.35 -18.69
N THR A 111 -45.02 6.67 -18.78
CA THR A 111 -46.21 7.50 -18.51
C THR A 111 -46.99 7.87 -19.77
N THR A 112 -46.36 7.86 -20.95
CA THR A 112 -46.97 8.32 -22.21
C THR A 112 -47.49 7.17 -23.09
N THR A 113 -47.04 5.94 -22.89
CA THR A 113 -47.50 4.79 -23.68
C THR A 113 -48.56 3.96 -22.95
N ILE A 114 -49.62 3.56 -23.68
CA ILE A 114 -50.67 2.67 -23.18
C ILE A 114 -50.31 1.23 -23.56
N SER A 115 -50.17 0.37 -22.55
CA SER A 115 -50.09 -1.07 -22.74
C SER A 115 -51.45 -1.58 -23.23
N THR A 116 -51.52 -2.01 -24.49
CA THR A 116 -52.71 -2.67 -25.02
C THR A 116 -52.84 -4.03 -24.32
N PRO A 117 -53.96 -4.34 -23.65
CA PRO A 117 -54.17 -5.65 -23.07
C PRO A 117 -54.04 -6.72 -24.15
N LEU A 118 -53.46 -7.88 -23.80
CA LEU A 118 -53.33 -8.98 -24.74
C LEU A 118 -54.71 -9.29 -25.34
N PRO A 119 -54.83 -9.37 -26.68
CA PRO A 119 -56.09 -9.71 -27.29
C PRO A 119 -56.58 -11.04 -26.75
N PRO A 120 -57.90 -11.23 -26.58
CA PRO A 120 -58.44 -12.48 -26.06
C PRO A 120 -57.92 -13.65 -26.90
N PRO A 121 -57.53 -14.77 -26.27
CA PRO A 121 -57.06 -15.94 -27.00
C PRO A 121 -58.12 -16.34 -28.02
N VAL A 122 -57.71 -16.41 -29.29
CA VAL A 122 -58.60 -16.77 -30.40
C VAL A 122 -59.11 -18.19 -30.15
N ASP A 123 -60.43 -18.34 -30.04
CA ASP A 123 -61.05 -19.66 -29.97
C ASP A 123 -60.94 -20.35 -31.34
N ASN A 124 -60.05 -21.34 -31.42
CA ASN A 124 -59.83 -22.15 -32.60
C ASN A 124 -60.89 -23.27 -32.74
N SER A 125 -62.04 -23.18 -32.06
CA SER A 125 -63.14 -24.16 -32.15
C SER A 125 -63.72 -24.36 -33.56
N TRP A 126 -63.49 -23.43 -34.50
CA TRP A 126 -63.80 -23.59 -35.93
C TRP A 126 -62.85 -24.55 -36.67
N GLN A 127 -61.69 -24.88 -36.08
CA GLN A 127 -60.83 -25.97 -36.54
C GLN A 127 -61.40 -27.29 -36.01
N GLY A 128 -62.59 -27.62 -36.51
CA GLY A 128 -63.22 -28.90 -36.30
C GLY A 128 -62.25 -30.03 -36.58
N GLY A 129 -62.02 -30.85 -35.56
CA GLY A 129 -61.61 -32.24 -35.71
C GLY A 129 -60.26 -32.44 -36.38
N ARG A 130 -59.18 -32.09 -35.69
CA ARG A 130 -57.89 -32.79 -35.83
C ARG A 130 -57.04 -32.55 -34.59
N SER A 131 -57.31 -33.33 -33.55
CA SER A 131 -56.30 -33.67 -32.55
C SER A 131 -55.18 -34.44 -33.25
N ARG A 132 -54.28 -33.69 -33.90
CA ARG A 132 -52.94 -34.18 -34.21
C ARG A 132 -52.08 -33.74 -33.05
N ARG A 133 -52.10 -34.53 -31.98
CA ARG A 133 -51.01 -34.52 -30.99
C ARG A 133 -49.69 -34.60 -31.78
N PRO A 134 -48.78 -33.61 -31.68
CA PRO A 134 -47.43 -33.82 -32.14
C PRO A 134 -46.81 -34.93 -31.28
N PRO A 135 -45.98 -35.81 -31.86
CA PRO A 135 -45.23 -36.77 -31.06
C PRO A 135 -44.28 -36.03 -30.11
N PRO A 136 -43.96 -36.60 -28.93
CA PRO A 136 -43.03 -35.98 -28.00
C PRO A 136 -41.65 -35.84 -28.65
N SER A 137 -41.12 -34.61 -28.68
CA SER A 137 -39.76 -34.33 -29.13
C SER A 137 -38.74 -35.03 -28.20
N PRO A 138 -37.63 -35.56 -28.73
CA PRO A 138 -36.57 -36.12 -27.92
C PRO A 138 -35.96 -35.05 -27.02
N THR A 139 -35.80 -35.41 -25.76
CA THR A 139 -35.23 -34.61 -24.68
C THR A 139 -33.94 -33.93 -25.13
N ARG A 140 -33.92 -32.59 -25.12
CA ARG A 140 -32.69 -31.80 -25.27
C ARG A 140 -31.77 -32.15 -24.09
N PRO A 141 -30.49 -32.52 -24.31
CA PRO A 141 -29.56 -32.71 -23.21
C PRO A 141 -29.43 -31.39 -22.44
N THR A 142 -29.64 -31.48 -21.13
CA THR A 142 -29.31 -30.42 -20.17
C THR A 142 -27.84 -30.04 -20.37
N VAL A 143 -27.59 -28.88 -20.94
CA VAL A 143 -26.26 -28.25 -20.83
C VAL A 143 -26.12 -27.87 -19.36
N ILE A 144 -25.34 -28.68 -18.64
CA ILE A 144 -24.85 -28.36 -17.31
C ILE A 144 -24.07 -27.05 -17.45
N ARG A 145 -24.62 -25.94 -16.97
CA ARG A 145 -23.84 -24.75 -16.67
C ARG A 145 -23.03 -25.09 -15.42
N PRO A 146 -21.69 -25.15 -15.47
CA PRO A 146 -20.90 -25.29 -14.26
C PRO A 146 -21.13 -24.05 -13.39
N GLY A 147 -21.29 -24.34 -12.11
CA GLY A 147 -21.98 -23.51 -11.16
C GLY A 147 -21.30 -22.20 -10.82
N ASP A 148 -22.17 -21.31 -10.35
CA ASP A 148 -21.86 -20.19 -9.48
C ASP A 148 -20.81 -20.62 -8.43
N SER A 149 -19.62 -20.04 -8.55
CA SER A 149 -18.62 -20.05 -7.49
C SER A 149 -18.93 -18.88 -6.57
N SER A 150 -20.00 -19.02 -5.79
CA SER A 150 -20.19 -18.26 -4.56
C SER A 150 -19.74 -19.13 -3.40
N LEU A 151 -18.44 -19.14 -3.10
CA LEU A 151 -17.92 -19.70 -1.86
C LEU A 151 -16.49 -19.17 -1.61
N PHE A 152 -16.36 -18.26 -0.64
CA PHE A 152 -15.12 -17.86 0.06
C PHE A 152 -13.93 -17.34 -0.78
N ASP A 153 -13.79 -16.01 -0.86
CA ASP A 153 -12.73 -15.23 -0.20
C ASP A 153 -13.23 -13.78 -0.01
#